data_AF-A0A9D8JJ03-F1
#
_entry.id   AF-A0A9D8JJ03-F1
#
_cell.length_a   1.000
_cell.length_b   1.000
_cell.length_c   1.000
_cell.angle_alpha   90.00
_cell.angle_beta   90.00
_cell.angle_gamma   90.00
#
_symmetry.space_group_name_H-M   'P 1'
#
loop_
_entity.id
_entity.type
_entity.pdbx_description
1 polymer ?
#
loop_
_entity_poly.entity_id
_entity_poly.type
_entity_poly.pdbx_seq_one_letter_code
_entity_poly.pdbx_strand_id
1 'polypeptide(L)'
;MSKIIASAAIRGAHKIVERAEKKYEEALQKWGPDQEVGFPNTAYYLPIIYAILGTPIKKLGDVKPVLQRTRSLLPPLVKEKVHLPYLGPALDAGMATFFAEEIIEAIRYLENPNFYTKQEDPLPDNIWLGAADDVIFRKRGVEFVDGTAPGFAAIVGAAPSPEIAKKIATELQEKNLYIFMCAEYAGKRFSEQLVEGGVQIGWPTRLVSFGPDVSAAVFAIGFACRVAMAFGGVKPGDFRKNLIYNKDRTFAFVMPLGFVTDEWYANAAGAINWGFPTIADTPIPEILPTGVCTYEHVVSNVPHDQIVQRAAEVRGLKVAVAEVPIPVSYGPAFEGERVRGEDIAVECGGGRTHAVEWVTSKPMDEVEDGRVELIGPDLDQGGPSGRLPIAIVAEVAGRQMQEDFEPILERQIHHLINYAQGIMHIGQR
;
A
#
# COMPACT_ATOMS: atom_id res chain seq x y z
N MET A 1 15.99 13.66 -20.81
CA MET A 1 15.13 12.48 -20.59
C MET A 1 15.81 11.25 -21.16
N SER A 2 15.91 10.15 -20.40
CA SER A 2 16.58 8.94 -20.88
C SER A 2 15.83 8.29 -22.06
N LYS A 3 16.46 8.24 -23.24
CA LYS A 3 15.95 7.51 -24.43
C LYS A 3 15.72 6.03 -24.11
N ILE A 4 16.53 5.48 -23.22
CA ILE A 4 16.49 4.06 -22.85
C ILE A 4 15.18 3.77 -22.11
N ILE A 5 14.82 4.60 -21.12
CA ILE A 5 13.57 4.42 -20.38
C ILE A 5 12.36 4.60 -21.28
N ALA A 6 12.30 5.70 -22.04
CA ALA A 6 11.17 5.95 -22.92
C ALA A 6 10.98 4.83 -23.95
N SER A 7 12.07 4.34 -24.55
CA SER A 7 12.01 3.22 -25.49
C SER A 7 11.52 1.94 -24.81
N ALA A 8 12.02 1.63 -23.60
CA ALA A 8 11.64 0.43 -22.87
C ALA A 8 10.18 0.46 -22.42
N ALA A 9 9.73 1.58 -21.87
CA ALA A 9 8.34 1.79 -21.47
C ALA A 9 7.38 1.66 -22.65
N ILE A 10 7.71 2.26 -23.80
CA ILE A 10 6.88 2.14 -25.00
C ILE A 10 6.86 0.68 -25.50
N ARG A 11 7.99 -0.02 -25.57
CA ARG A 11 8.00 -1.45 -25.94
C ARG A 11 7.18 -2.31 -24.99
N GLY A 12 7.30 -2.09 -23.68
CA GLY A 12 6.53 -2.79 -22.66
C GLY A 12 5.03 -2.55 -22.83
N ALA A 13 4.63 -1.29 -23.04
CA ALA A 13 3.23 -0.93 -23.27
C ALA A 13 2.65 -1.64 -24.50
N HIS A 14 3.37 -1.71 -25.62
CA HIS A 14 2.93 -2.46 -26.80
C HIS A 14 2.70 -3.95 -26.47
N LYS A 15 3.66 -4.61 -25.79
CA LYS A 15 3.52 -6.02 -25.38
C LYS A 15 2.31 -6.26 -24.48
N ILE A 16 2.07 -5.36 -23.52
CA ILE A 16 0.98 -5.48 -22.54
C ILE A 16 -0.38 -5.25 -23.20
N VAL A 17 -0.49 -4.24 -24.07
CA VAL A 17 -1.73 -3.97 -24.82
C VAL A 17 -2.07 -5.11 -25.76
N GLU A 18 -1.10 -5.66 -26.49
CA GLU A 18 -1.31 -6.85 -27.34
C GLU A 18 -1.77 -8.06 -26.52
N ARG A 19 -1.21 -8.26 -25.32
CA ARG A 19 -1.66 -9.30 -24.39
C ARG A 19 -3.11 -9.08 -23.94
N ALA A 20 -3.48 -7.85 -23.62
CA ALA A 20 -4.84 -7.50 -23.20
C ALA A 20 -5.85 -7.68 -24.34
N GLU A 21 -5.50 -7.30 -25.57
CA GLU A 21 -6.33 -7.51 -26.76
C GLU A 21 -6.58 -9.01 -26.99
N LYS A 22 -5.52 -9.82 -26.99
CA LYS A 22 -5.64 -11.27 -27.15
C LYS A 22 -6.50 -11.90 -26.05
N LYS A 23 -6.25 -11.54 -24.79
CA LYS A 23 -7.01 -12.07 -23.65
C LYS A 23 -8.48 -11.64 -23.69
N TYR A 24 -8.76 -10.41 -24.14
CA TYR A 24 -10.11 -9.93 -24.37
C TYR A 24 -10.82 -10.69 -25.48
N GLU A 25 -10.15 -10.96 -26.61
CA GLU A 25 -10.71 -11.75 -27.71
C GLU A 25 -11.05 -13.18 -27.28
N GLU A 26 -10.14 -13.85 -26.56
CA GLU A 26 -10.36 -15.18 -25.98
C GLU A 26 -11.56 -15.19 -25.03
N ALA A 27 -11.66 -14.19 -24.16
CA ALA A 27 -12.78 -14.05 -23.24
C ALA A 27 -14.11 -13.79 -23.97
N LEU A 28 -14.10 -12.89 -24.97
CA LEU A 28 -15.27 -12.56 -25.75
C LEU A 28 -15.79 -13.77 -26.54
N GLN A 29 -14.89 -14.59 -27.08
CA GLN A 29 -15.26 -15.83 -27.77
C GLN A 29 -15.85 -16.86 -26.81
N LYS A 30 -15.34 -16.96 -25.59
CA LYS A 30 -15.76 -17.96 -24.60
C LYS A 30 -17.07 -17.63 -23.91
N TRP A 31 -17.30 -16.38 -23.51
CA TRP A 31 -18.47 -15.97 -22.71
C TRP A 31 -19.44 -15.05 -23.44
N GLY A 32 -19.04 -14.43 -24.55
CA GLY A 32 -19.87 -13.47 -25.27
C GLY A 32 -19.87 -12.05 -24.66
N PRO A 33 -20.48 -11.08 -25.36
CA PRO A 33 -20.39 -9.66 -25.01
C PRO A 33 -21.20 -9.26 -23.76
N ASP A 34 -22.22 -10.04 -23.38
CA ASP A 34 -23.11 -9.71 -22.26
C ASP A 34 -22.66 -10.30 -20.92
N GLN A 35 -21.55 -11.04 -20.89
CA GLN A 35 -20.96 -11.53 -19.66
C GLN A 35 -20.47 -10.38 -18.78
N GLU A 36 -20.86 -10.39 -17.50
CA GLU A 36 -20.39 -9.43 -16.50
C GLU A 36 -18.90 -9.57 -16.23
N VAL A 37 -18.21 -8.43 -16.10
CA VAL A 37 -16.77 -8.35 -15.82
C VAL A 37 -16.51 -7.16 -14.89
N GLY A 38 -15.66 -7.34 -13.89
CA GLY A 38 -15.37 -6.29 -12.91
C GLY A 38 -14.62 -6.78 -11.68
N PHE A 39 -14.32 -5.84 -10.79
CA PHE A 39 -13.72 -6.12 -9.49
C PHE A 39 -14.78 -6.42 -8.42
N PRO A 40 -14.41 -7.15 -7.35
CA PRO A 40 -15.36 -7.58 -6.33
C PRO A 40 -15.95 -6.38 -5.58
N ASN A 41 -17.29 -6.36 -5.48
CA ASN A 41 -18.06 -5.46 -4.62
C ASN A 41 -17.57 -4.01 -4.62
N THR A 42 -17.56 -3.38 -5.80
CA THR A 42 -17.18 -1.98 -5.94
C THR A 42 -18.15 -1.15 -6.78
N ALA A 43 -18.48 0.04 -6.29
CA ALA A 43 -19.27 1.03 -7.01
C ALA A 43 -18.46 1.82 -8.06
N TYR A 44 -17.14 1.57 -8.13
CA TYR A 44 -16.20 2.29 -9.00
C TYR A 44 -15.79 1.50 -10.25
N TYR A 45 -16.50 0.41 -10.58
CA TYR A 45 -16.26 -0.41 -11.77
C TYR A 45 -14.80 -0.88 -11.86
N LEU A 46 -14.11 -0.55 -12.95
CA LEU A 46 -12.66 -0.62 -13.09
C LEU A 46 -12.09 0.76 -12.75
N PRO A 47 -11.51 0.96 -11.54
CA PRO A 47 -11.30 2.28 -10.99
C PRO A 47 -10.38 3.21 -11.78
N ILE A 48 -9.33 2.70 -12.43
CA ILE A 48 -8.41 3.53 -13.23
C ILE A 48 -9.14 4.03 -14.47
N ILE A 49 -9.75 3.13 -15.24
CA ILE A 49 -10.53 3.45 -16.44
C ILE A 49 -11.68 4.40 -16.09
N TYR A 50 -12.40 4.12 -14.99
CA TYR A 50 -13.52 4.94 -14.56
C TYR A 50 -13.09 6.33 -14.09
N ALA A 51 -11.98 6.43 -13.33
CA ALA A 51 -11.45 7.72 -12.90
C ALA A 51 -10.97 8.59 -14.06
N ILE A 52 -10.29 7.99 -15.04
CA ILE A 52 -9.65 8.74 -16.13
C ILE A 52 -10.59 8.99 -17.31
N LEU A 53 -11.40 7.99 -17.71
CA LEU A 53 -12.28 8.10 -18.88
C LEU A 53 -13.74 8.37 -18.50
N GLY A 54 -14.16 8.11 -17.27
CA GLY A 54 -15.56 8.21 -16.85
C GLY A 54 -16.45 7.10 -17.40
N THR A 55 -15.85 6.07 -18.02
CA THR A 55 -16.57 4.96 -18.65
C THR A 55 -16.79 3.83 -17.65
N PRO A 56 -18.04 3.50 -17.28
CA PRO A 56 -18.34 2.38 -16.40
C PRO A 56 -18.31 1.07 -17.20
N ILE A 57 -17.32 0.21 -16.94
CA ILE A 57 -17.27 -1.14 -17.52
C ILE A 57 -18.07 -2.08 -16.63
N LYS A 58 -19.11 -2.71 -17.18
CA LYS A 58 -19.95 -3.70 -16.49
C LYS A 58 -19.89 -5.07 -17.15
N LYS A 59 -19.73 -5.11 -18.47
CA LYS A 59 -19.72 -6.33 -19.28
C LYS A 59 -18.59 -6.33 -20.29
N LEU A 60 -18.25 -7.51 -20.82
CA LEU A 60 -17.19 -7.66 -21.82
C LEU A 60 -17.42 -6.77 -23.07
N GLY A 61 -18.66 -6.51 -23.46
CA GLY A 61 -18.97 -5.59 -24.56
C GLY A 61 -18.48 -4.15 -24.35
N ASP A 62 -18.38 -3.69 -23.10
CA ASP A 62 -17.98 -2.33 -22.74
C ASP A 62 -16.45 -2.11 -22.83
N VAL A 63 -15.68 -3.21 -22.90
CA VAL A 63 -14.21 -3.18 -22.94
C VAL A 63 -13.68 -2.71 -24.30
N LYS A 64 -14.39 -3.02 -25.40
CA LYS A 64 -13.93 -2.75 -26.77
C LYS A 64 -13.65 -1.27 -27.05
N PRO A 65 -14.54 -0.31 -26.70
CA PRO A 65 -14.23 1.11 -26.86
C PRO A 65 -13.02 1.57 -26.03
N VAL A 66 -12.81 0.97 -24.85
CA VAL A 66 -11.67 1.29 -23.99
C VAL A 66 -10.37 0.77 -24.61
N LEU A 67 -10.33 -0.46 -25.13
CA LEU A 67 -9.16 -0.97 -25.87
C LEU A 67 -8.82 -0.12 -27.10
N GLN A 68 -9.82 0.39 -27.83
CA GLN A 68 -9.57 1.31 -28.94
C GLN A 68 -8.91 2.62 -28.45
N ARG A 69 -9.37 3.15 -27.31
CA ARG A 69 -8.75 4.31 -26.68
C ARG A 69 -7.32 4.00 -26.22
N THR A 70 -7.10 2.86 -25.58
CA THR A 70 -5.79 2.35 -25.17
C THR A 70 -4.83 2.28 -26.36
N ARG A 71 -5.26 1.72 -27.50
CA ARG A 71 -4.46 1.69 -28.72
C ARG A 71 -4.13 3.09 -29.24
N SER A 72 -5.06 4.03 -29.16
CA SER A 72 -4.83 5.42 -29.61
C SER A 72 -3.79 6.18 -28.78
N LEU A 73 -3.56 5.75 -27.53
CA LEU A 73 -2.56 6.31 -26.63
C LEU A 73 -1.17 5.71 -26.86
N LEU A 74 -1.06 4.58 -27.56
CA LEU A 74 0.24 3.96 -27.82
C LEU A 74 1.03 4.79 -28.85
N PRO A 75 2.18 5.37 -28.47
CA PRO A 75 3.03 6.05 -29.43
C PRO A 75 3.74 5.03 -30.34
N PRO A 76 4.22 5.47 -31.51
CA PRO A 76 5.08 4.63 -32.35
C PRO A 76 6.38 4.28 -31.59
N LEU A 77 6.96 3.13 -31.94
CA LEU A 77 8.25 2.73 -31.41
C LEU A 77 9.32 3.79 -31.70
N VAL A 78 10.19 4.02 -30.71
CA VAL A 78 11.24 5.02 -30.79
C VAL A 78 12.23 4.66 -31.91
N LYS A 79 12.32 5.51 -32.93
CA LYS A 79 13.27 5.34 -34.04
C LYS A 79 14.71 5.50 -33.55
N GLU A 80 15.63 4.71 -34.09
CA GLU A 80 17.04 4.76 -33.68
C GLU A 80 17.71 6.11 -33.92
N LYS A 81 17.38 6.78 -35.04
CA LYS A 81 18.14 7.92 -35.58
C LYS A 81 17.52 9.32 -35.34
N VAL A 82 16.23 9.44 -35.01
CA VAL A 82 15.54 10.75 -34.88
C VAL A 82 15.04 10.93 -33.45
N HIS A 83 15.51 12.00 -32.79
CA HIS A 83 15.26 12.31 -31.39
C HIS A 83 14.17 13.39 -31.25
N LEU A 84 13.07 13.07 -30.56
CA LEU A 84 12.08 14.04 -30.09
C LEU A 84 11.87 13.81 -28.58
N PRO A 85 11.54 14.84 -27.78
CA PRO A 85 11.40 14.70 -26.34
C PRO A 85 10.24 13.75 -25.99
N TYR A 86 10.54 12.67 -25.25
CA TYR A 86 9.66 11.50 -25.09
C TYR A 86 8.77 11.47 -23.82
N LEU A 87 8.66 12.55 -23.02
CA LEU A 87 7.92 12.45 -21.76
C LEU A 87 6.44 12.17 -22.00
N GLY A 88 5.77 13.05 -22.74
CA GLY A 88 4.35 12.86 -23.09
C GLY A 88 4.07 11.49 -23.69
N PRO A 89 4.76 11.08 -24.78
CA PRO A 89 4.58 9.74 -25.35
C PRO A 89 4.83 8.58 -24.37
N ALA A 90 5.85 8.65 -23.52
CA ALA A 90 6.11 7.60 -22.52
C ALA A 90 5.02 7.57 -21.44
N LEU A 91 4.49 8.72 -21.03
CA LEU A 91 3.38 8.83 -20.10
C LEU A 91 2.07 8.30 -20.70
N ASP A 92 1.80 8.60 -21.97
CA ASP A 92 0.64 8.06 -22.69
C ASP A 92 0.72 6.54 -22.82
N ALA A 93 1.92 6.00 -23.12
CA ALA A 93 2.19 4.57 -23.12
C ALA A 93 1.99 3.93 -21.72
N GLY A 94 2.42 4.62 -20.67
CA GLY A 94 2.19 4.20 -19.29
C GLY A 94 0.71 4.19 -18.90
N MET A 95 -0.07 5.18 -19.33
CA MET A 95 -1.52 5.21 -19.14
C MET A 95 -2.21 4.05 -19.87
N ALA A 96 -1.81 3.80 -21.12
CA ALA A 96 -2.30 2.66 -21.90
C ALA A 96 -2.00 1.31 -21.21
N THR A 97 -0.84 1.20 -20.57
CA THR A 97 -0.42 0.02 -19.81
C THR A 97 -1.39 -0.28 -18.67
N PHE A 98 -1.73 0.71 -17.85
CA PHE A 98 -2.67 0.49 -16.74
C PHE A 98 -4.09 0.18 -17.22
N PHE A 99 -4.58 0.78 -18.30
CA PHE A 99 -5.87 0.38 -18.87
C PHE A 99 -5.87 -1.08 -19.33
N ALA A 100 -4.80 -1.51 -20.00
CA ALA A 100 -4.66 -2.88 -20.47
C ALA A 100 -4.56 -3.89 -19.31
N GLU A 101 -3.76 -3.61 -18.29
CA GLU A 101 -3.61 -4.49 -17.13
C GLU A 101 -4.87 -4.54 -16.25
N GLU A 102 -5.60 -3.42 -16.13
CA GLU A 102 -6.86 -3.40 -15.39
C GLU A 102 -7.91 -4.28 -16.08
N ILE A 103 -7.92 -4.30 -17.41
CA ILE A 103 -8.74 -5.24 -18.20
C ILE A 103 -8.27 -6.69 -18.00
N ILE A 104 -6.96 -6.95 -18.05
CA ILE A 104 -6.40 -8.29 -17.83
C ILE A 104 -6.80 -8.83 -16.46
N GLU A 105 -6.70 -8.02 -15.41
CA GLU A 105 -7.07 -8.42 -14.06
C GLU A 105 -8.59 -8.58 -13.89
N ALA A 106 -9.40 -7.73 -14.52
CA ALA A 106 -10.85 -7.91 -14.52
C ALA A 106 -11.26 -9.23 -15.20
N ILE A 107 -10.60 -9.59 -16.30
CA ILE A 107 -10.80 -10.90 -16.95
C ILE A 107 -10.28 -12.04 -16.06
N ARG A 108 -9.18 -11.85 -15.30
CA ARG A 108 -8.69 -12.86 -14.34
C ARG A 108 -9.73 -13.15 -13.25
N TYR A 109 -10.41 -12.13 -12.73
CA TYR A 109 -11.51 -12.30 -11.78
C TYR A 109 -12.69 -13.10 -12.36
N LEU A 110 -12.95 -12.96 -13.66
CA LEU A 110 -13.95 -13.75 -14.37
C LEU A 110 -13.49 -15.21 -14.61
N GLU A 111 -12.24 -15.39 -15.06
CA GLU A 111 -11.65 -16.70 -15.37
C GLU A 111 -11.43 -17.56 -14.14
N ASN A 112 -10.88 -16.95 -13.08
CA ASN A 112 -10.46 -17.61 -11.86
C ASN A 112 -11.01 -16.84 -10.64
N PRO A 113 -12.30 -16.97 -10.32
CA PRO A 113 -12.94 -16.17 -9.26
C PRO A 113 -12.32 -16.32 -7.87
N ASN A 114 -11.62 -17.44 -7.61
CA ASN A 114 -10.99 -17.75 -6.32
C ASN A 114 -9.48 -17.53 -6.32
N PHE A 115 -8.92 -16.92 -7.37
CA PHE A 115 -7.49 -16.62 -7.43
C PHE A 115 -7.07 -15.64 -6.33
N TYR A 116 -7.92 -14.67 -6.02
CA TYR A 116 -7.74 -13.70 -4.94
C TYR A 116 -8.67 -13.99 -3.75
N THR A 117 -8.21 -13.70 -2.53
CA THR A 117 -8.98 -13.98 -1.30
C THR A 117 -10.22 -13.08 -1.15
N LYS A 118 -10.15 -11.83 -1.63
CA LYS A 118 -11.19 -10.79 -1.45
C LYS A 118 -11.47 -10.47 0.02
N GLN A 119 -10.50 -10.69 0.90
CA GLN A 119 -10.61 -10.49 2.36
C GLN A 119 -9.56 -9.50 2.86
N GLU A 120 -9.70 -9.05 4.12
CA GLU A 120 -8.69 -8.20 4.77
C GLU A 120 -7.38 -8.96 5.05
N ASP A 121 -7.50 -10.23 5.42
CA ASP A 121 -6.38 -11.10 5.77
C ASP A 121 -6.12 -12.13 4.65
N PRO A 122 -4.86 -12.58 4.49
CA PRO A 122 -4.55 -13.73 3.65
C PRO A 122 -5.18 -15.02 4.21
N LEU A 123 -5.41 -15.99 3.33
CA LEU A 123 -5.80 -17.35 3.70
C LEU A 123 -4.55 -18.23 3.87
N PRO A 124 -4.63 -19.35 4.63
CA PRO A 124 -3.49 -20.24 4.85
C PRO A 124 -2.82 -20.75 3.57
N ASP A 125 -3.60 -20.91 2.50
CA ASP A 125 -3.20 -21.43 1.19
C ASP A 125 -3.18 -20.35 0.09
N ASN A 126 -3.59 -19.11 0.40
CA ASN A 126 -3.64 -18.02 -0.56
C ASN A 126 -3.34 -16.67 0.08
N ILE A 127 -2.18 -16.13 -0.24
CA ILE A 127 -1.71 -14.83 0.26
C ILE A 127 -2.11 -13.64 -0.63
N TRP A 128 -2.80 -13.87 -1.76
CA TRP A 128 -3.08 -12.83 -2.75
C TRP A 128 -4.43 -12.18 -2.48
N LEU A 129 -4.40 -10.92 -2.03
CA LEU A 129 -5.60 -10.18 -1.64
C LEU A 129 -6.36 -9.63 -2.84
N GLY A 130 -5.64 -9.22 -3.89
CA GLY A 130 -6.21 -8.61 -5.09
C GLY A 130 -6.80 -7.22 -4.84
N ALA A 131 -7.78 -6.83 -5.67
CA ALA A 131 -8.48 -5.56 -5.54
C ALA A 131 -9.21 -5.45 -4.19
N ALA A 132 -8.99 -4.34 -3.48
CA ALA A 132 -9.78 -3.99 -2.29
C ALA A 132 -11.25 -3.83 -2.70
N ASP A 133 -12.18 -4.46 -2.00
CA ASP A 133 -13.60 -4.18 -2.18
C ASP A 133 -13.99 -2.83 -1.53
N ASP A 134 -15.24 -2.38 -1.69
CA ASP A 134 -15.66 -1.09 -1.15
C ASP A 134 -15.69 -1.04 0.40
N VAL A 135 -15.81 -2.18 1.08
CA VAL A 135 -15.81 -2.24 2.55
C VAL A 135 -14.39 -2.00 3.07
N ILE A 136 -13.43 -2.77 2.55
CA ILE A 136 -12.01 -2.61 2.85
C ILE A 136 -11.55 -1.21 2.45
N PHE A 137 -11.92 -0.77 1.24
CA PHE A 137 -11.55 0.54 0.73
C PHE A 137 -12.06 1.69 1.62
N ARG A 138 -13.31 1.64 2.10
CA ARG A 138 -13.82 2.70 3.00
C ARG A 138 -13.10 2.72 4.33
N LYS A 139 -12.82 1.53 4.89
CA LYS A 139 -12.12 1.39 6.18
C LYS A 139 -10.68 1.87 6.11
N ARG A 140 -9.95 1.54 5.04
CA ARG A 140 -8.51 1.85 4.91
C ARG A 140 -8.26 3.18 4.20
N GLY A 141 -9.15 3.60 3.31
CA GLY A 141 -9.03 4.83 2.54
C GLY A 141 -9.21 6.10 3.37
N VAL A 142 -9.89 6.03 4.53
CA VAL A 142 -10.01 7.18 5.46
C VAL A 142 -8.64 7.55 6.07
N GLU A 143 -7.77 6.56 6.29
CA GLU A 143 -6.43 6.75 6.87
C GLU A 143 -5.54 7.64 5.97
N PHE A 144 -5.82 7.65 4.66
CA PHE A 144 -5.13 8.51 3.67
C PHE A 144 -5.58 9.97 3.71
N VAL A 145 -6.68 10.26 4.40
CA VAL A 145 -7.31 11.59 4.45
C VAL A 145 -7.11 12.22 5.82
N ASP A 146 -7.23 11.43 6.89
CA ASP A 146 -6.98 11.88 8.26
C ASP A 146 -5.48 12.03 8.59
N GLY A 147 -4.60 11.46 7.75
CA GLY A 147 -3.14 11.59 7.87
C GLY A 147 -2.46 10.46 8.64
N THR A 148 -3.21 9.48 9.14
CA THR A 148 -2.68 8.30 9.85
C THR A 148 -1.87 7.39 8.92
N ALA A 149 -2.15 7.44 7.61
CA ALA A 149 -1.33 6.84 6.57
C ALA A 149 -1.07 7.87 5.46
N PRO A 150 0.11 8.50 5.38
CA PRO A 150 0.35 9.58 4.42
C PRO A 150 0.37 9.11 2.95
N GLY A 151 0.54 7.81 2.69
CA GLY A 151 0.69 7.27 1.36
C GLY A 151 1.01 5.78 1.33
N PHE A 152 1.61 5.33 0.22
CA PHE A 152 1.99 3.92 0.06
C PHE A 152 3.29 3.75 -0.74
N ALA A 153 4.05 2.71 -0.43
CA ALA A 153 5.15 2.20 -1.24
C ALA A 153 4.63 1.04 -2.11
N ALA A 154 4.73 1.18 -3.43
CA ALA A 154 4.45 0.09 -4.37
C ALA A 154 5.72 -0.70 -4.67
N ILE A 155 5.91 -1.83 -4.00
CA ILE A 155 7.06 -2.72 -4.19
C ILE A 155 6.77 -3.69 -5.33
N VAL A 156 7.70 -3.75 -6.29
CA VAL A 156 7.62 -4.63 -7.45
C VAL A 156 8.82 -5.58 -7.46
N GLY A 157 8.59 -6.89 -7.42
CA GLY A 157 9.65 -7.89 -7.44
C GLY A 157 9.99 -8.47 -6.06
N ALA A 158 11.28 -8.62 -5.77
CA ALA A 158 11.76 -9.26 -4.55
C ALA A 158 13.10 -8.66 -4.08
N ALA A 159 13.28 -8.59 -2.76
CA ALA A 159 14.55 -8.18 -2.19
C ALA A 159 15.62 -9.29 -2.36
N PRO A 160 16.91 -8.98 -2.22
CA PRO A 160 17.97 -9.99 -2.32
C PRO A 160 17.85 -11.13 -1.28
N SER A 161 17.32 -10.82 -0.09
CA SER A 161 17.08 -11.80 0.98
C SER A 161 15.82 -11.47 1.81
N PRO A 162 15.23 -12.45 2.52
CA PRO A 162 14.11 -12.22 3.45
C PRO A 162 14.42 -11.22 4.56
N GLU A 163 15.66 -11.19 5.06
CA GLU A 163 16.07 -10.25 6.12
C GLU A 163 16.04 -8.80 5.62
N ILE A 164 16.48 -8.57 4.38
CA ILE A 164 16.40 -7.25 3.74
C ILE A 164 14.94 -6.87 3.48
N ALA A 165 14.12 -7.81 3.01
CA ALA A 165 12.69 -7.58 2.81
C ALA A 165 12.01 -7.15 4.12
N LYS A 166 12.27 -7.87 5.22
CA LYS A 166 11.75 -7.54 6.55
C LYS A 166 12.20 -6.16 6.99
N LYS A 167 13.48 -5.83 6.86
CA LYS A 167 14.02 -4.51 7.23
C LYS A 167 13.32 -3.38 6.46
N ILE A 168 13.20 -3.51 5.14
CA ILE A 168 12.51 -2.51 4.29
C ILE A 168 11.04 -2.37 4.69
N ALA A 169 10.34 -3.49 4.91
CA ALA A 169 8.93 -3.49 5.31
C ALA A 169 8.72 -2.79 6.66
N THR A 170 9.53 -3.12 7.67
CA THR A 170 9.46 -2.51 9.00
C THR A 170 9.73 -1.01 8.94
N GLU A 171 10.77 -0.57 8.23
CA GLU A 171 11.07 0.87 8.11
C GLU A 171 9.94 1.64 7.39
N LEU A 172 9.28 1.03 6.41
CA LEU A 172 8.11 1.63 5.74
C LEU A 172 6.88 1.69 6.67
N GLN A 173 6.66 0.66 7.49
CA GLN A 173 5.60 0.62 8.50
C GLN A 173 5.81 1.68 9.59
N GLU A 174 7.03 1.87 10.07
CA GLU A 174 7.40 2.93 11.03
C GLU A 174 7.15 4.34 10.46
N LYS A 175 7.27 4.50 9.15
CA LYS A 175 6.89 5.73 8.43
C LYS A 175 5.39 5.83 8.15
N ASN A 176 4.59 4.92 8.71
CA ASN A 176 3.14 4.83 8.59
C ASN A 176 2.62 4.62 7.17
N LEU A 177 3.44 4.10 6.25
CA LEU A 177 3.03 3.86 4.88
C LEU A 177 2.33 2.53 4.73
N TYR A 178 1.41 2.45 3.77
CA TYR A 178 1.00 1.16 3.21
C TYR A 178 2.09 0.60 2.31
N ILE A 179 2.25 -0.71 2.28
CA ILE A 179 3.19 -1.40 1.41
C ILE A 179 2.38 -2.32 0.51
N PHE A 180 2.34 -1.98 -0.77
CA PHE A 180 1.60 -2.68 -1.80
C PHE A 180 2.57 -3.50 -2.63
N MET A 181 2.43 -4.82 -2.60
CA MET A 181 3.44 -5.75 -3.12
C MET A 181 2.91 -6.53 -4.32
N CYS A 182 3.66 -6.52 -5.42
CA CYS A 182 3.34 -7.33 -6.60
C CYS A 182 4.58 -7.79 -7.38
N ALA A 183 4.34 -8.60 -8.40
CA ALA A 183 5.33 -9.18 -9.31
C ALA A 183 6.34 -10.15 -8.67
N GLU A 184 6.97 -10.93 -9.54
CA GLU A 184 8.04 -11.87 -9.21
C GLU A 184 9.37 -11.38 -9.79
N TYR A 185 10.46 -11.61 -9.06
CA TYR A 185 11.81 -11.52 -9.57
C TYR A 185 12.58 -12.81 -9.25
N ALA A 186 13.07 -13.48 -10.31
CA ALA A 186 13.89 -14.70 -10.21
C ALA A 186 13.28 -15.81 -9.33
N GLY A 187 11.98 -16.09 -9.47
CA GLY A 187 11.29 -17.13 -8.70
C GLY A 187 10.86 -16.70 -7.30
N LYS A 188 11.13 -15.45 -6.89
CA LYS A 188 10.83 -14.94 -5.56
C LYS A 188 9.91 -13.72 -5.61
N ARG A 189 9.12 -13.53 -4.56
CA ARG A 189 8.22 -12.37 -4.39
C ARG A 189 8.42 -11.77 -3.00
N PHE A 190 8.35 -10.45 -2.91
CA PHE A 190 8.51 -9.75 -1.64
C PHE A 190 7.50 -10.23 -0.58
N SER A 191 6.24 -10.45 -0.94
CA SER A 191 5.22 -10.98 -0.01
C SER A 191 5.58 -12.36 0.55
N GLU A 192 6.11 -13.26 -0.29
CA GLU A 192 6.51 -14.61 0.12
C GLU A 192 7.72 -14.54 1.06
N GLN A 193 8.67 -13.66 0.78
CA GLN A 193 9.84 -13.42 1.65
C GLN A 193 9.43 -12.92 3.05
N LEU A 194 8.40 -12.07 3.14
CA LEU A 194 7.89 -11.61 4.44
C LEU A 194 7.25 -12.75 5.23
N VAL A 195 6.44 -13.59 4.57
CA VAL A 195 5.81 -14.77 5.20
C VAL A 195 6.87 -15.77 5.65
N GLU A 196 7.88 -16.06 4.83
CA GLU A 196 9.04 -16.89 5.20
C GLU A 196 9.81 -16.30 6.40
N GLY A 197 9.89 -14.98 6.49
CA GLY A 197 10.49 -14.24 7.60
C GLY A 197 9.62 -14.12 8.86
N GLY A 198 8.46 -14.78 8.89
CA GLY A 198 7.52 -14.77 10.01
C GLY A 198 6.78 -13.44 10.21
N VAL A 199 6.69 -12.60 9.18
CA VAL A 199 5.99 -11.31 9.23
C VAL A 199 4.53 -11.49 8.82
N GLN A 200 3.60 -10.97 9.63
CA GLN A 200 2.17 -10.99 9.32
C GLN A 200 1.84 -9.98 8.20
N ILE A 201 1.33 -10.48 7.09
CA ILE A 201 0.87 -9.65 5.97
C ILE A 201 -0.66 -9.55 5.95
N GLY A 202 -1.18 -8.46 5.39
CA GLY A 202 -2.62 -8.19 5.31
C GLY A 202 -2.93 -6.69 5.24
N TRP A 203 -4.21 -6.37 5.02
CA TRP A 203 -4.69 -5.00 5.18
C TRP A 203 -4.50 -4.45 6.60
N PRO A 204 -4.70 -5.22 7.69
CA PRO A 204 -4.52 -4.72 9.05
C PRO A 204 -3.09 -4.32 9.41
N THR A 205 -2.08 -5.03 8.90
CA THR A 205 -0.65 -4.72 9.13
C THR A 205 -0.08 -3.75 8.09
N ARG A 206 -0.92 -3.25 7.17
CA ARG A 206 -0.56 -2.39 6.02
C ARG A 206 0.41 -3.03 5.01
N LEU A 207 0.68 -4.33 5.13
CA LEU A 207 1.51 -5.11 4.22
C LEU A 207 0.61 -5.88 3.25
N VAL A 208 0.17 -5.24 2.16
CA VAL A 208 -0.86 -5.77 1.25
C VAL A 208 -0.21 -6.48 0.06
N SER A 209 -0.44 -7.80 -0.01
CA SER A 209 0.01 -8.65 -1.10
C SER A 209 -1.03 -8.68 -2.23
N PHE A 210 -0.78 -7.94 -3.31
CA PHE A 210 -1.78 -7.74 -4.36
C PHE A 210 -1.85 -8.88 -5.36
N GLY A 211 -0.71 -9.39 -5.81
CA GLY A 211 -0.69 -10.50 -6.77
C GLY A 211 0.71 -10.85 -7.24
N PRO A 212 0.87 -12.05 -7.83
CA PRO A 212 2.18 -12.56 -8.23
C PRO A 212 2.73 -11.91 -9.50
N ASP A 213 1.89 -11.22 -10.27
CA ASP A 213 2.22 -10.62 -11.56
C ASP A 213 2.28 -9.09 -11.46
N VAL A 214 3.04 -8.46 -12.35
CA VAL A 214 3.14 -6.99 -12.44
C VAL A 214 1.80 -6.31 -12.73
N SER A 215 0.89 -6.99 -13.43
CA SER A 215 -0.46 -6.48 -13.71
C SER A 215 -1.27 -6.18 -12.45
N ALA A 216 -0.93 -6.78 -11.30
CA ALA A 216 -1.56 -6.47 -10.02
C ALA A 216 -1.20 -5.06 -9.49
N ALA A 217 -0.22 -4.36 -10.10
CA ALA A 217 0.07 -2.95 -9.80
C ALA A 217 -1.14 -2.04 -10.02
N VAL A 218 -2.09 -2.43 -10.89
CA VAL A 218 -3.34 -1.68 -11.10
C VAL A 218 -4.20 -1.60 -9.85
N PHE A 219 -4.08 -2.55 -8.90
CA PHE A 219 -4.82 -2.46 -7.64
C PHE A 219 -4.31 -1.31 -6.75
N ALA A 220 -3.00 -1.01 -6.79
CA ALA A 220 -2.41 0.13 -6.09
C ALA A 220 -2.90 1.46 -6.68
N ILE A 221 -2.78 1.61 -8.00
CA ILE A 221 -3.21 2.83 -8.71
C ILE A 221 -4.72 3.00 -8.65
N GLY A 222 -5.47 1.91 -8.79
CA GLY A 222 -6.92 1.89 -8.66
C GLY A 222 -7.38 2.26 -7.24
N PHE A 223 -6.65 1.85 -6.20
CA PHE A 223 -6.91 2.31 -4.83
C PHE A 223 -6.72 3.83 -4.71
N ALA A 224 -5.61 4.37 -5.21
CA ALA A 224 -5.33 5.81 -5.21
C ALA A 224 -6.40 6.62 -5.99
N CYS A 225 -6.84 6.11 -7.14
CA CYS A 225 -7.91 6.69 -7.93
C CYS A 225 -9.23 6.76 -7.15
N ARG A 226 -9.56 5.70 -6.40
CA ARG A 226 -10.76 5.64 -5.55
C ARG A 226 -10.68 6.60 -4.38
N VAL A 227 -9.52 6.75 -3.73
CA VAL A 227 -9.36 7.73 -2.63
C VAL A 227 -9.71 9.14 -3.13
N ALA A 228 -9.19 9.53 -4.29
CA ALA A 228 -9.48 10.83 -4.91
C ALA A 228 -10.97 11.01 -5.24
N MET A 229 -11.65 9.97 -5.72
CA MET A 229 -13.08 10.05 -6.03
C MET A 229 -13.97 10.07 -4.78
N ALA A 230 -13.73 9.15 -3.84
CA ALA A 230 -14.58 8.93 -2.68
C ALA A 230 -14.44 10.04 -1.63
N PHE A 231 -13.20 10.43 -1.32
CA PHE A 231 -12.91 11.39 -0.25
C PHE A 231 -12.50 12.76 -0.80
N GLY A 232 -11.81 12.78 -1.94
CA GLY A 232 -11.46 14.03 -2.63
C GLY A 232 -12.61 14.68 -3.41
N GLY A 233 -13.75 13.99 -3.55
CA GLY A 233 -14.90 14.49 -4.30
C GLY A 233 -14.64 14.68 -5.80
N VAL A 234 -13.61 14.04 -6.34
CA VAL A 234 -13.27 14.11 -7.77
C VAL A 234 -14.30 13.32 -8.57
N LYS A 235 -14.85 13.95 -9.62
CA LYS A 235 -15.84 13.29 -10.47
C LYS A 235 -15.16 12.28 -11.41
N PRO A 236 -15.78 11.12 -11.69
CA PRO A 236 -15.31 10.19 -12.71
C PRO A 236 -15.14 10.88 -14.08
N GLY A 237 -14.05 10.59 -14.78
CA GLY A 237 -13.69 11.22 -16.06
C GLY A 237 -13.00 12.59 -15.94
N ASP A 238 -12.95 13.21 -14.77
CA ASP A 238 -12.12 14.40 -14.52
C ASP A 238 -10.68 13.98 -14.22
N PHE A 239 -10.03 13.39 -15.23
CA PHE A 239 -8.69 12.83 -15.10
C PHE A 239 -7.69 13.83 -14.53
N ARG A 240 -7.78 15.10 -14.93
CA ARG A 240 -6.84 16.13 -14.50
C ARG A 240 -6.91 16.37 -12.99
N LYS A 241 -8.12 16.48 -12.42
CA LYS A 241 -8.27 16.62 -10.98
C LYS A 241 -7.85 15.35 -10.23
N ASN A 242 -8.10 14.16 -10.79
CA ASN A 242 -7.68 12.92 -10.16
C ASN A 242 -6.15 12.81 -10.07
N LEU A 243 -5.44 13.11 -11.16
CA LEU A 243 -3.98 13.08 -11.21
C LEU A 243 -3.36 14.15 -10.28
N ILE A 244 -3.90 15.37 -10.28
CA ILE A 244 -3.42 16.44 -9.38
C ILE A 244 -3.68 16.10 -7.91
N TYR A 245 -4.86 15.56 -7.59
CA TYR A 245 -5.18 15.14 -6.22
C TYR A 245 -4.13 14.14 -5.73
N ASN A 246 -3.84 13.10 -6.51
CA ASN A 246 -2.87 12.09 -6.12
C ASN A 246 -1.45 12.62 -6.02
N LYS A 247 -1.04 13.49 -6.96
CA LYS A 247 0.25 14.18 -6.91
C LYS A 247 0.42 14.97 -5.61
N ASP A 248 -0.62 15.67 -5.16
CA ASP A 248 -0.51 16.62 -4.05
C ASP A 248 -0.88 16.02 -2.68
N ARG A 249 -1.71 14.97 -2.64
CA ARG A 249 -2.27 14.40 -1.40
C ARG A 249 -1.80 12.99 -1.08
N THR A 250 -1.45 12.18 -2.08
CA THR A 250 -1.10 10.77 -1.88
C THR A 250 0.41 10.59 -1.97
N PHE A 251 1.11 10.46 -0.83
CA PHE A 251 2.57 10.33 -0.81
C PHE A 251 3.03 8.92 -1.21
N ALA A 252 2.84 8.57 -2.48
CA ALA A 252 3.20 7.27 -3.02
C ALA A 252 4.42 7.29 -3.94
N PHE A 253 5.13 6.17 -3.97
CA PHE A 253 6.30 5.92 -4.83
C PHE A 253 6.39 4.44 -5.20
N VAL A 254 7.05 4.16 -6.33
CA VAL A 254 7.32 2.81 -6.83
C VAL A 254 8.73 2.40 -6.44
N MET A 255 8.90 1.20 -5.91
CA MET A 255 10.18 0.63 -5.49
C MET A 255 10.38 -0.72 -6.19
N PRO A 256 10.91 -0.74 -7.42
CA PRO A 256 11.29 -2.00 -8.05
C PRO A 256 12.52 -2.57 -7.35
N LEU A 257 12.42 -3.82 -6.91
CA LEU A 257 13.51 -4.59 -6.31
C LEU A 257 13.87 -5.73 -7.27
N GLY A 258 15.03 -5.58 -7.92
CA GLY A 258 15.49 -6.49 -8.97
C GLY A 258 15.50 -5.87 -10.37
N PHE A 259 15.70 -6.72 -11.38
CA PHE A 259 15.88 -6.28 -12.76
C PHE A 259 14.58 -5.76 -13.37
N VAL A 260 14.61 -4.51 -13.85
CA VAL A 260 13.46 -3.84 -14.45
C VAL A 260 13.28 -4.26 -15.90
N THR A 261 12.23 -5.03 -16.17
CA THR A 261 11.82 -5.43 -17.53
C THR A 261 11.14 -4.29 -18.30
N ASP A 262 10.98 -4.42 -19.62
CA ASP A 262 10.26 -3.44 -20.44
C ASP A 262 8.84 -3.18 -19.89
N GLU A 263 8.14 -4.25 -19.46
CA GLU A 263 6.83 -4.21 -18.81
C GLU A 263 6.83 -3.42 -17.50
N TRP A 264 7.86 -3.56 -16.68
CA TRP A 264 8.03 -2.79 -15.46
C TRP A 264 8.32 -1.31 -15.75
N TYR A 265 9.12 -1.02 -16.78
CA TYR A 265 9.32 0.36 -17.24
C TYR A 265 7.99 1.00 -17.69
N ALA A 266 7.12 0.24 -18.35
CA ALA A 266 5.81 0.72 -18.78
C ALA A 266 4.90 1.05 -17.58
N ASN A 267 4.86 0.17 -16.57
CA ASN A 267 4.17 0.39 -15.30
C ASN A 267 4.71 1.61 -14.55
N ALA A 268 6.04 1.72 -14.41
CA ALA A 268 6.69 2.87 -13.77
C ALA A 268 6.39 4.19 -14.51
N ALA A 269 6.42 4.18 -15.85
CA ALA A 269 6.01 5.33 -16.66
C ALA A 269 4.53 5.69 -16.44
N GLY A 270 3.67 4.68 -16.25
CA GLY A 270 2.28 4.87 -15.84
C GLY A 270 2.19 5.60 -14.51
N ALA A 271 2.90 5.14 -13.49
CA ALA A 271 2.88 5.70 -12.13
C ALA A 271 3.34 7.17 -12.10
N ILE A 272 4.27 7.56 -12.96
CA ILE A 272 4.71 8.97 -13.09
C ILE A 272 3.52 9.88 -13.43
N ASN A 273 2.49 9.43 -14.17
CA ASN A 273 1.29 10.25 -14.44
C ASN A 273 0.59 10.73 -13.15
N TRP A 274 0.59 9.90 -12.10
CA TRP A 274 0.04 10.22 -10.78
C TRP A 274 1.02 11.03 -9.90
N GLY A 275 2.19 11.38 -10.42
CA GLY A 275 3.24 12.06 -9.66
C GLY A 275 3.99 11.13 -8.71
N PHE A 276 3.95 9.82 -8.95
CA PHE A 276 4.63 8.83 -8.12
C PHE A 276 6.02 8.52 -8.71
N PRO A 277 7.11 8.88 -8.01
CA PRO A 277 8.47 8.63 -8.49
C PRO A 277 8.82 7.15 -8.36
N THR A 278 9.82 6.72 -9.12
CA THR A 278 10.39 5.36 -9.06
C THR A 278 11.77 5.40 -8.43
N ILE A 279 12.01 4.58 -7.41
CA ILE A 279 13.28 4.48 -6.69
C ILE A 279 13.76 3.03 -6.74
N ALA A 280 14.78 2.78 -7.57
CA ALA A 280 15.28 1.44 -7.84
C ALA A 280 16.60 1.13 -7.10
N ASP A 281 16.74 -0.12 -6.68
CA ASP A 281 18.00 -0.66 -6.15
C ASP A 281 19.03 -0.95 -7.26
N THR A 282 18.55 -1.26 -8.46
CA THR A 282 19.39 -1.59 -9.62
C THR A 282 19.86 -0.35 -10.39
N PRO A 283 20.97 -0.47 -11.16
CA PRO A 283 21.51 0.62 -11.97
C PRO A 283 20.71 0.80 -13.26
N ILE A 284 19.47 1.27 -13.14
CA ILE A 284 18.66 1.70 -14.27
C ILE A 284 18.99 3.17 -14.64
N PRO A 285 18.68 3.62 -15.88
CA PRO A 285 18.84 5.03 -16.22
C PRO A 285 17.94 5.92 -15.34
N GLU A 286 18.30 7.19 -15.17
CA GLU A 286 17.54 8.14 -14.35
C GLU A 286 16.66 9.08 -15.19
N ILE A 287 15.63 9.64 -14.54
CA ILE A 287 14.83 10.76 -15.04
C ILE A 287 14.81 11.81 -13.93
N LEU A 288 15.84 12.65 -13.93
CA LEU A 288 16.04 13.74 -12.99
C LEU A 288 15.14 14.99 -13.19
N PRO A 289 14.51 15.25 -14.35
CA PRO A 289 13.57 16.37 -14.48
C PRO A 289 12.46 16.33 -13.42
N THR A 290 12.02 17.52 -13.01
CA THR A 290 10.93 17.71 -12.05
C THR A 290 9.65 18.18 -12.75
N GLY A 291 8.54 18.29 -12.02
CA GLY A 291 7.32 18.95 -12.50
C GLY A 291 6.09 18.03 -12.57
N VAL A 292 6.29 16.73 -12.81
CA VAL A 292 5.24 15.73 -12.59
C VAL A 292 5.34 15.16 -11.18
N CYS A 293 6.50 14.61 -10.80
CA CYS A 293 6.84 14.32 -9.40
C CYS A 293 7.35 15.59 -8.68
N THR A 294 7.42 15.51 -7.34
CA THR A 294 7.96 16.58 -6.48
C THR A 294 9.40 16.91 -6.83
N TYR A 295 10.27 15.90 -6.84
CA TYR A 295 11.66 15.99 -7.26
C TYR A 295 11.87 15.13 -8.51
N GLU A 296 12.78 14.16 -8.48
CA GLU A 296 13.10 13.30 -9.61
C GLU A 296 11.97 12.31 -9.93
N HIS A 297 11.77 12.00 -11.21
CA HIS A 297 10.81 10.96 -11.62
C HIS A 297 11.36 9.55 -11.43
N VAL A 298 12.66 9.34 -11.66
CA VAL A 298 13.33 8.04 -11.51
C VAL A 298 14.72 8.24 -10.93
N VAL A 299 14.97 7.59 -9.79
CA VAL A 299 16.26 7.52 -9.08
C VAL A 299 16.71 6.07 -9.05
N SER A 300 18.00 5.81 -9.26
CA SER A 300 18.53 4.45 -9.38
C SER A 300 19.77 4.20 -8.51
N ASN A 301 20.18 2.93 -8.44
CA ASN A 301 21.38 2.49 -7.72
C ASN A 301 21.38 2.90 -6.24
N VAL A 302 20.22 2.84 -5.59
CA VAL A 302 20.07 3.20 -4.19
C VAL A 302 20.32 1.97 -3.30
N PRO A 303 21.28 2.01 -2.36
CA PRO A 303 21.52 0.92 -1.42
C PRO A 303 20.27 0.55 -0.61
N HIS A 304 20.05 -0.73 -0.34
CA HIS A 304 18.84 -1.22 0.36
C HIS A 304 18.68 -0.67 1.78
N ASP A 305 19.77 -0.30 2.45
CA ASP A 305 19.77 0.32 3.78
C ASP A 305 19.38 1.80 3.77
N GLN A 306 19.34 2.43 2.59
CA GLN A 306 19.02 3.86 2.40
C GLN A 306 17.81 4.07 1.48
N ILE A 307 17.30 3.00 0.85
CA ILE A 307 16.28 3.09 -0.21
C ILE A 307 14.96 3.70 0.29
N VAL A 308 14.57 3.37 1.53
CA VAL A 308 13.34 3.89 2.14
C VAL A 308 13.48 5.37 2.47
N GLN A 309 14.59 5.78 3.09
CA GLN A 309 14.90 7.19 3.34
C GLN A 309 14.92 7.98 2.03
N ARG A 310 15.65 7.51 1.01
CA ARG A 310 15.75 8.18 -0.29
C ARG A 310 14.38 8.30 -0.96
N ALA A 311 13.54 7.27 -0.88
CA ALA A 311 12.19 7.30 -1.43
C ALA A 311 11.30 8.34 -0.73
N ALA A 312 11.37 8.43 0.60
CA ALA A 312 10.66 9.44 1.38
C ALA A 312 11.11 10.86 0.99
N GLU A 313 12.42 11.09 0.86
CA GLU A 313 13.00 12.37 0.43
C GLU A 313 12.53 12.78 -0.98
N VAL A 314 12.68 11.88 -1.96
CA VAL A 314 12.31 12.14 -3.37
C VAL A 314 10.81 12.38 -3.53
N ARG A 315 9.97 11.71 -2.72
CA ARG A 315 8.53 11.96 -2.72
C ARG A 315 8.16 13.26 -1.99
N GLY A 316 9.02 13.76 -1.11
CA GLY A 316 8.76 14.91 -0.24
C GLY A 316 7.95 14.55 1.01
N LEU A 317 7.99 13.29 1.43
CA LEU A 317 7.33 12.82 2.65
C LEU A 317 8.12 13.33 3.87
N LYS A 318 7.50 14.22 4.64
CA LYS A 318 8.02 14.65 5.94
C LYS A 318 7.44 13.76 7.03
N VAL A 319 8.19 12.76 7.46
CA VAL A 319 7.74 11.89 8.55
C VAL A 319 8.07 12.55 9.88
N ALA A 320 7.04 12.88 10.65
CA ALA A 320 7.20 13.19 12.07
C ALA A 320 7.04 11.85 12.83
N VAL A 321 8.12 11.06 12.90
CA VAL A 321 8.12 9.89 13.79
C VAL A 321 8.35 10.43 15.21
N ALA A 322 7.36 10.26 16.09
CA ALA A 322 7.61 10.41 17.52
C ALA A 322 8.40 9.17 17.96
N GLU A 323 9.68 9.34 18.25
CA GLU A 323 10.53 8.25 18.73
C GLU A 323 10.14 7.90 20.17
N VAL A 324 9.55 6.72 20.35
CA VAL A 324 9.22 6.18 21.67
C VAL A 324 10.38 5.28 22.10
N PRO A 325 11.02 5.51 23.26
CA PRO A 325 12.23 4.78 23.68
C PRO A 325 11.89 3.38 24.21
N ILE A 326 11.42 2.50 23.32
CA ILE A 326 11.07 1.10 23.60
C ILE A 326 11.86 0.14 22.70
N PRO A 327 12.06 -1.13 23.10
CA PRO A 327 12.91 -2.08 22.37
C PRO A 327 12.23 -2.71 21.14
N VAL A 328 11.01 -2.27 20.78
CA VAL A 328 10.21 -2.79 19.68
C VAL A 328 9.76 -1.66 18.76
N SER A 329 9.48 -2.00 17.50
CA SER A 329 8.94 -1.07 16.52
C SER A 329 7.60 -0.51 17.00
N TYR A 330 7.35 0.78 16.75
CA TYR A 330 6.16 1.48 17.23
C TYR A 330 5.47 2.27 16.11
N GLY A 331 4.17 2.08 15.96
CA GLY A 331 3.34 2.90 15.09
C GLY A 331 2.00 2.25 14.71
N PRO A 332 1.06 3.04 14.15
CA PRO A 332 -0.24 2.59 13.65
C PRO A 332 -0.23 1.36 12.75
N ALA A 333 0.86 1.09 12.04
CA ALA A 333 0.96 -0.08 11.16
C ALA A 333 0.94 -1.42 11.91
N PHE A 334 1.32 -1.46 13.19
CA PHE A 334 1.36 -2.68 13.99
C PHE A 334 0.04 -2.97 14.73
N GLU A 335 -0.90 -2.01 14.75
CA GLU A 335 -2.19 -2.13 15.46
C GLU A 335 -3.00 -3.37 15.06
N GLY A 336 -2.88 -3.77 13.80
CA GLY A 336 -3.60 -4.91 13.25
C GLY A 336 -2.96 -6.28 13.50
N GLU A 337 -1.78 -6.34 14.11
CA GLU A 337 -1.10 -7.61 14.41
C GLU A 337 -1.92 -8.46 15.39
N ARG A 338 -1.90 -9.78 15.18
CA ARG A 338 -2.63 -10.73 16.05
C ARG A 338 -1.64 -11.63 16.76
N VAL A 339 -1.70 -11.67 18.09
CA VAL A 339 -0.90 -12.58 18.92
C VAL A 339 -1.79 -13.71 19.41
N ARG A 340 -1.48 -14.96 19.06
CA ARG A 340 -2.34 -16.13 19.33
C ARG A 340 -1.54 -17.39 19.62
N GLY A 341 -2.15 -18.32 20.34
CA GLY A 341 -1.60 -19.68 20.50
C GLY A 341 -0.20 -19.68 21.09
N GLU A 342 0.75 -20.29 20.37
CA GLU A 342 2.15 -20.43 20.78
C GLU A 342 2.94 -19.11 20.74
N ASP A 343 2.43 -18.08 20.05
CA ASP A 343 3.06 -16.75 20.00
C ASP A 343 2.84 -15.93 21.28
N ILE A 344 1.96 -16.39 22.18
CA ILE A 344 1.65 -15.70 23.44
C ILE A 344 2.74 -16.01 24.47
N ALA A 345 3.58 -15.01 24.76
CA ALA A 345 4.52 -15.08 25.88
C ALA A 345 3.82 -14.87 27.25
N VAL A 346 2.96 -13.85 27.32
CA VAL A 346 2.21 -13.48 28.53
C VAL A 346 0.80 -13.02 28.13
N GLU A 347 -0.20 -13.41 28.92
CA GLU A 347 -1.59 -13.02 28.71
C GLU A 347 -2.19 -12.38 29.97
N CYS A 348 -2.85 -11.25 29.80
CA CYS A 348 -3.53 -10.54 30.89
C CYS A 348 -5.01 -10.32 30.53
N GLY A 349 -5.92 -10.43 31.50
CA GLY A 349 -7.34 -10.17 31.30
C GLY A 349 -8.10 -11.33 30.66
N GLY A 350 -9.08 -10.98 29.80
CA GLY A 350 -9.83 -11.96 29.00
C GLY A 350 -10.66 -12.98 29.81
N GLY A 351 -11.02 -12.64 31.05
CA GLY A 351 -11.67 -13.56 32.00
C GLY A 351 -10.75 -14.63 32.58
N ARG A 352 -9.45 -14.60 32.26
CA ARG A 352 -8.43 -15.53 32.75
C ARG A 352 -7.68 -14.96 33.95
N THR A 353 -7.44 -13.66 33.96
CA THR A 353 -6.93 -12.88 35.10
C THR A 353 -7.69 -11.56 35.23
N HIS A 354 -7.55 -10.89 36.36
CA HIS A 354 -8.06 -9.52 36.51
C HIS A 354 -7.18 -8.56 35.71
N ALA A 355 -7.81 -7.78 34.83
CA ALA A 355 -7.19 -6.69 34.12
C ALA A 355 -8.05 -5.45 34.30
N VAL A 356 -7.42 -4.29 34.42
CA VAL A 356 -8.09 -2.99 34.40
C VAL A 356 -7.18 -1.95 33.75
N GLU A 357 -7.77 -1.07 32.97
CA GLU A 357 -7.16 0.19 32.54
C GLU A 357 -7.97 1.35 33.12
N TRP A 358 -7.28 2.36 33.62
CA TRP A 358 -7.91 3.49 34.28
C TRP A 358 -7.11 4.77 34.06
N VAL A 359 -7.78 5.79 33.52
CA VAL A 359 -7.25 7.16 33.47
C VAL A 359 -7.94 8.00 34.53
N THR A 360 -7.18 8.80 35.26
CA THR A 360 -7.74 9.76 36.21
C THR A 360 -6.95 11.07 36.20
N SER A 361 -7.65 12.18 36.39
CA SER A 361 -7.05 13.50 36.49
C SER A 361 -6.63 13.81 37.93
N LYS A 362 -5.49 14.49 38.06
CA LYS A 362 -4.97 14.95 39.36
C LYS A 362 -4.47 16.40 39.31
N PRO A 363 -4.37 17.08 40.47
CA PRO A 363 -3.69 18.35 40.58
C PRO A 363 -2.24 18.29 40.07
N MET A 364 -1.74 19.40 39.52
CA MET A 364 -0.39 19.48 38.94
C MET A 364 0.75 19.19 39.92
N ASP A 365 0.52 19.40 41.22
CA ASP A 365 1.47 19.16 42.30
C ASP A 365 1.44 17.72 42.83
N GLU A 366 0.48 16.90 42.38
CA GLU A 366 0.37 15.48 42.75
C GLU A 366 0.88 14.53 41.67
N VAL A 367 1.25 15.04 40.48
CA VAL A 367 1.77 14.24 39.36
C VAL A 367 3.20 14.63 39.05
N GLU A 368 4.07 13.64 38.87
CA GLU A 368 5.43 13.81 38.36
C GLU A 368 5.47 13.48 36.87
N ASP A 369 5.79 14.48 36.03
CA ASP A 369 5.80 14.33 34.58
C ASP A 369 6.82 13.27 34.13
N GLY A 370 6.36 12.34 33.27
CA GLY A 370 7.18 11.24 32.75
C GLY A 370 7.49 10.11 33.74
N ARG A 371 6.96 10.14 34.97
CA ARG A 371 7.16 9.04 35.93
C ARG A 371 6.44 7.77 35.48
N VAL A 372 7.19 6.67 35.43
CA VAL A 372 6.68 5.32 35.18
C VAL A 372 7.08 4.43 36.34
N GLU A 373 6.12 3.72 36.92
CA GLU A 373 6.34 2.81 38.05
C GLU A 373 5.71 1.45 37.76
N LEU A 374 6.49 0.37 37.93
CA LEU A 374 6.01 -1.00 37.84
C LEU A 374 5.91 -1.59 39.24
N ILE A 375 4.69 -1.84 39.71
CA ILE A 375 4.41 -2.47 41.01
C ILE A 375 4.05 -3.92 40.78
N GLY A 376 4.99 -4.82 41.07
CA GLY A 376 4.82 -6.27 40.89
C GLY A 376 6.01 -6.89 40.18
N PRO A 377 5.90 -8.17 39.79
CA PRO A 377 6.94 -8.86 39.04
C PRO A 377 7.03 -8.31 37.61
N ASP A 378 8.25 -8.05 37.15
CA ASP A 378 8.54 -7.72 35.75
C ASP A 378 8.67 -9.00 34.90
N LEU A 379 8.63 -8.83 33.58
CA LEU A 379 8.69 -9.92 32.59
C LEU A 379 10.04 -10.66 32.61
N ASP A 380 11.14 -9.98 32.93
CA ASP A 380 12.49 -10.54 32.97
C ASP A 380 12.82 -11.27 34.29
N GLN A 381 12.03 -11.05 35.33
CA GLN A 381 12.23 -11.61 36.68
C GLN A 381 11.65 -13.04 36.84
N GLY A 382 11.30 -13.70 35.73
CA GLY A 382 10.76 -15.07 35.76
C GLY A 382 9.32 -15.16 36.26
N GLY A 383 8.53 -14.09 36.07
CA GLY A 383 7.07 -14.13 36.26
C GLY A 383 6.43 -15.28 35.45
N PRO A 384 5.29 -15.83 35.91
CA PRO A 384 4.69 -17.02 35.33
C PRO A 384 4.56 -16.90 33.81
N SER A 385 5.25 -17.78 33.09
CA SER A 385 4.91 -18.08 31.72
C SER A 385 3.43 -18.45 31.68
N GLY A 386 2.65 -17.69 30.92
CA GLY A 386 1.24 -17.92 30.74
C GLY A 386 0.36 -16.73 31.06
N ARG A 387 0.22 -16.31 32.33
CA ARG A 387 -0.86 -15.38 32.72
C ARG A 387 -0.55 -14.49 33.93
N LEU A 388 -0.88 -13.20 33.83
CA LEU A 388 -0.69 -12.21 34.89
C LEU A 388 -1.92 -11.30 35.06
N PRO A 389 -2.26 -10.87 36.29
CA PRO A 389 -3.15 -9.72 36.45
C PRO A 389 -2.40 -8.44 36.03
N ILE A 390 -3.13 -7.46 35.49
CA ILE A 390 -2.55 -6.18 35.09
C ILE A 390 -3.46 -5.02 35.51
N ALA A 391 -2.86 -3.92 35.95
CA ALA A 391 -3.54 -2.65 36.13
C ALA A 391 -2.73 -1.57 35.42
N ILE A 392 -3.32 -0.91 34.43
CA ILE A 392 -2.73 0.23 33.74
C ILE A 392 -3.39 1.47 34.33
N VAL A 393 -2.64 2.22 35.14
CA VAL A 393 -3.13 3.46 35.76
C VAL A 393 -2.37 4.62 35.14
N ALA A 394 -3.09 5.53 34.51
CA ALA A 394 -2.53 6.76 33.93
C ALA A 394 -3.10 7.98 34.66
N GLU A 395 -2.25 8.63 35.44
CA GLU A 395 -2.58 9.86 36.16
C GLU A 395 -2.18 11.06 35.29
N VAL A 396 -3.14 11.92 34.93
CA VAL A 396 -2.92 13.03 34.01
C VAL A 396 -3.21 14.38 34.67
N ALA A 397 -2.38 15.37 34.41
CA ALA A 397 -2.57 16.74 34.87
C ALA A 397 -2.42 17.74 33.72
N GLY A 398 -3.29 18.73 33.67
CA GLY A 398 -3.24 19.75 32.62
C GLY A 398 -4.13 20.95 32.92
N ARG A 399 -3.73 22.15 32.50
CA ARG A 399 -4.48 23.40 32.80
C ARG A 399 -5.90 23.41 32.21
N GLN A 400 -6.08 22.65 31.12
CA GLN A 400 -7.35 22.51 30.41
C GLN A 400 -7.95 21.10 30.59
N MET A 401 -7.37 20.26 31.45
CA MET A 401 -7.90 18.93 31.71
C MET A 401 -9.25 19.03 32.42
N GLN A 402 -10.17 18.14 32.07
CA GLN A 402 -11.52 18.03 32.65
C GLN A 402 -11.83 16.56 32.88
N GLU A 403 -12.64 16.24 33.89
CA GLU A 403 -13.05 14.85 34.18
C GLU A 403 -13.72 14.19 32.95
N ASP A 404 -14.46 14.96 32.15
CA ASP A 404 -15.09 14.49 30.90
C ASP A 404 -14.08 14.01 29.83
N PHE A 405 -12.80 14.39 29.95
CA PHE A 405 -11.75 13.93 29.03
C PHE A 405 -11.10 12.61 29.47
N GLU A 406 -11.28 12.18 30.72
CA GLU A 406 -10.70 10.92 31.20
C GLU A 406 -11.13 9.72 30.35
N PRO A 407 -12.42 9.51 30.03
CA PRO A 407 -12.84 8.39 29.18
C PRO A 407 -12.35 8.50 27.73
N ILE A 408 -12.03 9.72 27.26
CA ILE A 408 -11.49 9.94 25.90
C ILE A 408 -10.04 9.48 25.84
N LEU A 409 -9.23 9.83 26.85
CA LEU A 409 -7.85 9.39 26.99
C LEU A 409 -7.75 7.89 27.28
N GLU A 410 -8.66 7.36 28.10
CA GLU A 410 -8.70 5.92 28.43
C GLU A 410 -8.88 5.08 27.17
N ARG A 411 -9.75 5.50 26.24
CA ARG A 411 -9.89 4.84 24.93
C ARG A 411 -8.62 4.85 24.08
N GLN A 412 -7.71 5.81 24.29
CA GLN A 412 -6.44 5.85 23.57
C GLN A 412 -5.48 4.77 24.04
N ILE A 413 -5.60 4.25 25.26
CA ILE A 413 -4.75 3.16 25.77
C ILE A 413 -4.79 1.96 24.82
N HIS A 414 -5.97 1.63 24.30
CA HIS A 414 -6.11 0.58 23.29
C HIS A 414 -5.25 0.81 22.05
N HIS A 415 -5.32 2.00 21.45
CA HIS A 415 -4.53 2.31 20.25
C HIS A 415 -3.03 2.37 20.57
N LEU A 416 -2.66 3.07 21.64
CA LEU A 416 -1.27 3.30 22.01
C LEU A 416 -0.53 2.01 22.36
N ILE A 417 -1.19 1.03 22.97
CA ILE A 417 -0.59 -0.28 23.26
C ILE A 417 -0.47 -1.12 21.99
N ASN A 418 -1.51 -1.18 21.16
CA ASN A 418 -1.47 -1.97 19.92
C ASN A 418 -0.50 -1.40 18.87
N TYR A 419 -0.05 -0.15 19.00
CA TYR A 419 1.00 0.39 18.12
C TYR A 419 2.37 -0.23 18.36
N ALA A 420 2.60 -0.90 19.49
CA ALA A 420 3.83 -1.62 19.74
C ALA A 420 3.80 -3.00 19.08
N GLN A 421 4.80 -3.28 18.23
CA GLN A 421 4.92 -4.56 17.54
C GLN A 421 4.91 -5.74 18.52
N GLY A 422 4.14 -6.78 18.20
CA GLY A 422 4.04 -8.00 19.02
C GLY A 422 3.21 -7.87 20.31
N ILE A 423 2.52 -6.74 20.52
CA ILE A 423 1.60 -6.55 21.66
C ILE A 423 0.17 -6.43 21.14
N MET A 424 -0.77 -7.13 21.76
CA MET A 424 -2.18 -7.09 21.40
C MET A 424 -3.04 -6.76 22.63
N HIS A 425 -3.79 -5.66 22.54
CA HIS A 425 -4.77 -5.23 23.55
C HIS A 425 -6.18 -5.25 22.96
N ILE A 426 -7.12 -5.88 23.66
CA ILE A 426 -8.54 -5.92 23.27
C ILE A 426 -9.39 -5.71 24.51
N GLY A 427 -10.39 -4.83 24.38
CA GLY A 427 -11.30 -4.50 25.46
C GLY A 427 -11.17 -3.05 25.87
N GLN A 428 -11.88 -2.73 26.94
CA GLN A 428 -11.80 -1.45 27.65
C GLN A 428 -12.27 -1.71 29.09
N ARG A 429 -11.74 -0.95 30.06
CA ARG A 429 -12.07 -1.08 31.49
C ARG A 429 -11.97 -2.54 31.98
#